data_AF-A0A453FFZ1-F1
#
_entry.id   AF-A0A453FFZ1-F1
#
_cell.length_a   1.000
_cell.length_b   1.000
_cell.length_c   1.000
_cell.angle_alpha   90.00
_cell.angle_beta   90.00
_cell.angle_gamma   90.00
#
_symmetry.space_group_name_H-M   'P 1'
#
loop_
_entity.id
_entity.type
_entity.pdbx_description
1 polymer ?
#
loop_
_entity_poly.entity_id
_entity_poly.type
_entity_poly.pdbx_seq_one_letter_code
_entity_poly.pdbx_strand_id
1 'polypeptide(L)'
;RALTAASLVIIPRRSSPDPVSVLASPRHRHLHRRGLQVSSPAMDGIMKVLDHTVREIKREVNLKVLKVPEIEQKVLDATSDEPWGPHGSDMADIARATKNIGECQIVMKVLWQRLGNTDANWRHLYK
;
A
#
# COMPACT_ATOMS: atom_id res chain seq x y z
N ARG A 1 62.95 15.38 -2.02
CA ARG A 1 63.20 14.53 -0.82
C ARG A 1 62.22 13.36 -0.99
N ALA A 2 62.66 12.26 -1.59
CA ALA A 2 63.13 11.05 -0.88
C ALA A 2 61.99 10.43 -0.05
N LEU A 3 61.39 9.30 -0.49
CA LEU A 3 61.80 7.91 -0.14
C LEU A 3 61.76 7.71 1.40
N THR A 4 61.26 6.64 2.01
CA THR A 4 61.03 5.22 1.63
C THR A 4 59.98 4.67 2.65
N ALA A 5 59.41 3.46 2.64
CA ALA A 5 59.61 2.21 1.88
C ALA A 5 58.27 1.41 1.82
N ALA A 6 58.36 0.12 1.47
CA ALA A 6 57.29 -0.88 1.62
C ALA A 6 57.82 -2.12 2.37
N SER A 7 56.93 -2.82 3.08
CA SER A 7 57.07 -4.22 3.53
C SER A 7 55.69 -4.86 3.30
N LEU A 8 55.46 -5.91 2.50
CA LEU A 8 56.01 -7.28 2.51
C LEU A 8 55.86 -7.97 3.89
N VAL A 9 55.40 -9.23 4.04
CA VAL A 9 54.87 -10.23 3.09
C VAL A 9 54.30 -11.48 3.82
N ILE A 10 53.64 -12.39 3.08
CA ILE A 10 53.36 -13.84 3.34
C ILE A 10 52.08 -14.25 4.10
N ILE A 11 51.32 -15.13 3.43
CA ILE A 11 50.18 -15.98 3.86
C ILE A 11 50.69 -17.45 3.86
N PRO A 12 50.12 -18.44 4.58
CA PRO A 12 49.31 -19.45 3.86
C PRO A 12 48.22 -20.26 4.63
N ARG A 13 47.17 -20.64 3.88
CA ARG A 13 46.44 -21.95 3.85
C ARG A 13 46.03 -22.69 5.14
N ARG A 14 44.72 -22.99 5.25
CA ARG A 14 44.06 -24.28 4.88
C ARG A 14 42.54 -24.07 4.94
N SER A 15 41.74 -24.24 3.87
CA SER A 15 41.37 -25.47 3.15
C SER A 15 40.54 -26.48 3.96
N SER A 16 39.21 -26.46 3.75
CA SER A 16 38.40 -27.68 3.69
C SER A 16 37.17 -27.43 2.80
N PRO A 17 37.12 -28.00 1.60
CA PRO A 17 35.93 -28.03 0.76
C PRO A 17 35.18 -29.38 0.89
N ASP A 18 33.86 -29.32 0.67
CA ASP A 18 33.02 -30.41 0.13
C ASP A 18 32.84 -31.71 0.98
N PRO A 19 31.95 -32.67 0.63
CA PRO A 19 31.00 -32.67 -0.50
C PRO A 19 29.53 -32.98 -0.19
N VAL A 20 28.74 -32.75 -1.24
CA VAL A 20 27.35 -33.16 -1.48
C VAL A 20 27.05 -34.63 -1.09
N SER A 21 25.93 -34.84 -0.39
CA SER A 21 25.24 -36.11 -0.16
C SER A 21 23.88 -35.76 0.48
N VAL A 22 22.70 -36.23 0.07
CA VAL A 22 22.32 -37.41 -0.72
C VAL A 22 21.14 -37.09 -1.66
N LEU A 23 21.20 -37.64 -2.87
CA LEU A 23 20.13 -37.69 -3.88
C LEU A 23 18.95 -38.58 -3.43
N ALA A 24 17.75 -38.28 -3.95
CA ALA A 24 16.56 -39.16 -4.04
C ALA A 24 15.43 -39.02 -2.99
N SER A 25 14.31 -38.44 -3.45
CA SER A 25 12.94 -38.91 -3.17
C SER A 25 12.69 -40.25 -3.92
N PRO A 26 11.49 -40.90 -3.90
CA PRO A 26 10.29 -40.71 -3.07
C PRO A 26 9.71 -42.04 -2.48
N ARG A 27 8.72 -41.97 -1.55
CA ARG A 27 7.41 -42.68 -1.67
C ARG A 27 6.52 -42.59 -0.42
N HIS A 28 5.26 -42.23 -0.68
CA HIS A 28 4.02 -42.59 0.02
C HIS A 28 4.08 -43.17 1.45
N ARG A 29 3.44 -42.45 2.38
CA ARG A 29 2.55 -43.07 3.36
C ARG A 29 1.34 -42.16 3.63
N HIS A 30 0.21 -42.44 2.96
CA HIS A 30 -1.07 -41.83 3.31
C HIS A 30 -1.48 -42.31 4.71
N LEU A 31 -1.40 -41.45 5.72
CA LEU A 31 -2.25 -41.60 6.90
C LEU A 31 -3.54 -40.82 6.64
N HIS A 32 -4.64 -41.57 6.46
CA HIS A 32 -5.98 -41.01 6.58
C HIS A 32 -6.20 -40.54 8.03
N ARG A 33 -5.92 -39.26 8.31
CA ARG A 33 -6.61 -38.59 9.42
C ARG A 33 -8.06 -38.38 8.99
N ARG A 34 -8.95 -39.24 9.47
CA ARG A 34 -10.40 -38.97 9.46
C ARG A 34 -10.67 -37.79 10.40
N GLY A 35 -10.58 -36.58 9.88
CA GLY A 35 -11.15 -35.41 10.54
C GLY A 35 -12.68 -35.53 10.51
N LEU A 36 -13.31 -35.50 11.68
CA LEU A 36 -14.76 -35.54 11.82
C LEU A 36 -15.34 -34.21 11.29
N GLN A 37 -15.78 -34.18 10.03
CA GLN A 37 -16.52 -33.04 9.49
C GLN A 37 -17.94 -33.01 10.08
N VAL A 38 -18.12 -32.24 11.15
CA VAL A 38 -19.44 -31.85 11.65
C VAL A 38 -19.89 -30.57 10.92
N SER A 39 -20.19 -30.69 9.64
CA SER A 39 -20.84 -29.63 8.86
C SER A 39 -22.35 -29.88 8.83
N SER A 40 -23.07 -29.31 9.81
CA SER A 40 -24.54 -29.38 9.83
C SER A 40 -25.12 -28.56 8.68
N PRO A 41 -25.95 -29.14 7.79
CA PRO A 41 -26.40 -28.48 6.56
C PRO A 41 -27.26 -27.22 6.79
N ALA A 42 -27.82 -27.05 7.99
CA ALA A 42 -28.52 -25.83 8.39
C ALA A 42 -27.57 -24.61 8.48
N MET A 43 -26.33 -24.82 8.94
CA MET A 43 -25.34 -23.75 9.08
C MET A 43 -24.77 -23.32 7.72
N ASP A 44 -24.65 -24.25 6.77
CA ASP A 44 -24.29 -23.93 5.38
C ASP A 44 -25.31 -23.00 4.71
N GLY A 45 -26.60 -23.15 5.03
CA GLY A 45 -27.68 -22.28 4.53
C GLY A 45 -27.55 -20.86 5.08
N ILE A 46 -27.41 -20.72 6.40
CA ILE A 46 -27.25 -19.43 7.07
C ILE A 46 -25.97 -18.73 6.60
N MET A 47 -24.86 -19.46 6.50
CA MET A 47 -23.57 -18.91 6.08
C MET A 47 -23.58 -18.45 4.61
N LYS A 48 -24.32 -19.12 3.71
CA LYS A 48 -24.54 -18.65 2.33
C LYS A 48 -25.38 -17.39 2.24
N VAL A 49 -26.40 -17.24 3.08
CA VAL A 49 -27.20 -16.01 3.16
C VAL A 49 -26.35 -14.86 3.71
N LEU A 50 -25.56 -15.13 4.77
CA LEU A 50 -24.61 -14.17 5.31
C LEU A 50 -23.55 -13.76 4.27
N ASP A 51 -22.97 -14.71 3.53
CA ASP A 51 -22.04 -14.45 2.42
C ASP A 51 -22.69 -13.65 1.28
N HIS A 52 -23.99 -13.84 1.02
CA HIS A 52 -24.73 -13.02 0.05
C HIS A 52 -24.82 -11.58 0.53
N THR A 53 -25.33 -11.36 1.74
CA THR A 53 -25.44 -10.03 2.36
C THR A 53 -24.08 -9.35 2.50
N VAL A 54 -23.03 -10.08 2.91
CA VAL A 54 -21.66 -9.56 2.99
C VAL A 54 -21.11 -9.23 1.61
N ARG A 55 -21.38 -10.03 0.55
CA ARG A 55 -21.02 -9.68 -0.84
C ARG A 55 -21.76 -8.45 -1.36
N GLU A 56 -23.01 -8.27 -0.96
CA GLU A 56 -23.87 -7.18 -1.38
C GLU A 56 -23.43 -5.87 -0.71
N ILE A 57 -23.28 -5.88 0.61
CA ILE A 57 -22.64 -4.79 1.38
C ILE A 57 -21.24 -4.51 0.83
N LYS A 58 -20.40 -5.52 0.56
CA LYS A 58 -19.05 -5.33 0.01
C LYS A 58 -19.06 -4.69 -1.39
N ARG A 59 -20.13 -4.85 -2.18
CA ARG A 59 -20.30 -4.14 -3.46
C ARG A 59 -20.77 -2.70 -3.26
N GLU A 60 -21.71 -2.45 -2.35
CA GLU A 60 -22.16 -1.08 -2.03
C GLU A 60 -21.04 -0.23 -1.40
N VAL A 61 -20.27 -0.82 -0.48
CA VAL A 61 -19.07 -0.21 0.13
C VAL A 61 -18.02 0.09 -0.95
N ASN A 62 -17.87 -0.77 -1.96
CA ASN A 62 -16.98 -0.53 -3.10
C ASN A 62 -17.51 0.54 -4.09
N LEU A 63 -18.76 1.00 -3.93
CA LEU A 63 -19.34 2.13 -4.67
C LEU A 63 -19.44 3.42 -3.84
N LYS A 64 -19.30 3.37 -2.52
CA LYS A 64 -19.57 4.52 -1.63
C LYS A 64 -18.53 4.81 -0.53
N VAL A 65 -17.54 3.94 -0.25
CA VAL A 65 -16.75 4.02 1.00
C VAL A 65 -15.21 3.89 0.84
N LEU A 66 -14.67 3.40 -0.28
CA LEU A 66 -13.22 3.10 -0.40
C LEU A 66 -12.45 3.85 -1.50
N LYS A 67 -12.88 5.07 -1.81
CA LYS A 67 -11.98 6.11 -2.27
C LYS A 67 -12.14 7.30 -1.34
N VAL A 68 -11.02 7.90 -0.91
CA VAL A 68 -10.99 9.34 -0.61
C VAL A 68 -11.73 10.01 -1.77
N PRO A 69 -12.79 10.82 -1.54
CA PRO A 69 -13.58 11.38 -2.63
C PRO A 69 -12.60 12.00 -3.62
N GLU A 70 -12.65 11.61 -4.89
CA GLU A 70 -11.49 11.70 -5.81
C GLU A 70 -10.92 13.12 -5.89
N ILE A 71 -11.78 14.11 -5.63
CA ILE A 71 -11.44 15.51 -5.52
C ILE A 71 -10.59 15.90 -4.29
N GLU A 72 -10.81 15.31 -3.11
CA GLU A 72 -10.01 15.54 -1.90
C GLU A 72 -8.55 15.12 -2.13
N GLN A 73 -8.33 13.98 -2.80
CA GLN A 73 -6.98 13.56 -3.18
C GLN A 73 -6.35 14.54 -4.18
N LYS A 74 -7.08 14.95 -5.23
CA LYS A 74 -6.57 15.94 -6.21
C LYS A 74 -6.23 17.28 -5.57
N VAL A 75 -7.01 17.76 -4.59
CA VAL A 75 -6.69 18.99 -3.85
C VAL A 75 -5.47 18.80 -2.93
N LEU A 76 -5.36 17.65 -2.27
CA LEU A 76 -4.19 17.33 -1.43
C LEU A 76 -2.90 17.27 -2.27
N ASP A 77 -2.94 16.64 -3.44
CA ASP A 77 -1.81 16.50 -4.36
C ASP A 77 -1.45 17.85 -5.00
N ALA A 78 -2.46 18.64 -5.39
CA ALA A 78 -2.28 20.00 -5.90
C ALA A 78 -1.63 20.95 -4.88
N THR A 79 -2.00 20.80 -3.60
CA THR A 79 -1.46 21.58 -2.46
C THR A 79 -0.32 20.87 -1.73
N SER A 80 0.43 19.97 -2.40
CA SER A 80 1.58 19.23 -1.83
C SER A 80 2.82 20.11 -1.61
N ASP A 81 3.78 19.67 -0.77
CA ASP A 81 5.05 20.39 -0.55
C ASP A 81 6.07 20.23 -1.70
N GLU A 82 5.74 19.44 -2.73
CA GLU A 82 6.64 19.16 -3.86
C GLU A 82 7.14 20.45 -4.55
N PRO A 83 8.37 20.48 -5.10
CA PRO A 83 8.94 21.69 -5.70
C PRO A 83 8.29 22.08 -7.04
N TRP A 84 7.48 21.20 -7.65
CA TRP A 84 6.68 21.50 -8.83
C TRP A 84 5.25 21.91 -8.46
N GLY A 85 4.63 22.72 -9.32
CA GLY A 85 3.24 23.15 -9.18
C GLY A 85 2.22 22.02 -9.48
N PRO A 86 0.92 22.26 -9.20
CA PRO A 86 -0.15 21.33 -9.55
C PRO A 86 -0.22 21.11 -11.07
N HIS A 87 -0.61 19.91 -11.50
CA HIS A 87 -0.81 19.64 -12.92
C HIS A 87 -2.13 20.26 -13.43
N GLY A 88 -2.13 20.74 -14.68
CA GLY A 88 -3.26 21.48 -15.24
C GLY A 88 -4.57 20.67 -15.32
N SER A 89 -4.49 19.34 -15.45
CA SER A 89 -5.68 18.47 -15.36
C SER A 89 -6.35 18.54 -13.99
N ASP A 90 -5.55 18.60 -12.93
CA ASP A 90 -6.03 18.46 -11.56
C ASP A 90 -6.69 19.77 -11.14
N MET A 91 -6.10 20.91 -11.54
CA MET A 91 -6.75 22.22 -11.44
C MET A 91 -8.06 22.29 -12.23
N ALA A 92 -8.12 21.72 -13.44
CA ALA A 92 -9.34 21.69 -14.24
C ALA A 92 -10.43 20.79 -13.60
N ASP A 93 -10.04 19.70 -12.96
CA ASP A 93 -10.94 18.80 -12.22
C ASP A 93 -11.47 19.47 -10.95
N ILE A 94 -10.61 20.14 -10.19
CA ILE A 94 -10.98 20.97 -9.04
C ILE A 94 -11.96 22.08 -9.46
N ALA A 95 -11.68 22.79 -10.55
CA ALA A 95 -12.56 23.83 -11.09
C ALA A 95 -13.90 23.30 -11.65
N ARG A 96 -14.00 22.01 -11.99
CA ARG A 96 -15.28 21.36 -12.32
C ARG A 96 -16.06 20.99 -11.07
N ALA A 97 -15.39 20.46 -10.05
CA ALA A 97 -16.01 20.00 -8.81
C ALA A 97 -16.57 21.14 -7.94
N THR A 98 -16.00 22.35 -7.98
CA THR A 98 -16.57 23.52 -7.28
C THR A 98 -17.98 23.91 -7.72
N LYS A 99 -18.45 23.40 -8.88
CA LYS A 99 -19.84 23.57 -9.36
C LYS A 99 -20.84 22.68 -8.63
N ASN A 100 -20.36 21.64 -7.92
CA ASN A 100 -21.17 20.76 -7.08
C ASN A 100 -21.00 21.18 -5.62
N ILE A 101 -22.09 21.50 -4.92
CA ILE A 101 -22.06 22.01 -3.54
C ILE A 101 -21.36 21.03 -2.59
N GLY A 102 -21.59 19.72 -2.74
CA GLY A 102 -20.97 18.70 -1.88
C GLY A 102 -19.46 18.58 -2.09
N GLU A 103 -19.00 18.61 -3.33
CA GLU A 103 -17.57 18.54 -3.66
C GLU A 103 -16.85 19.87 -3.36
N CYS A 104 -17.51 21.00 -3.55
CA CYS A 104 -17.00 22.32 -3.19
C CYS A 104 -16.71 22.43 -1.68
N GLN A 105 -17.58 21.88 -0.82
CA GLN A 105 -17.31 21.78 0.62
C GLN A 105 -16.06 20.95 0.94
N ILE A 106 -15.83 19.86 0.20
CA ILE A 106 -14.64 19.01 0.36
C ILE A 106 -13.37 19.75 -0.07
N VAL A 107 -13.38 20.43 -1.22
CA VAL A 107 -12.27 21.27 -1.69
C VAL A 107 -11.94 22.34 -0.64
N MET A 108 -12.96 23.08 -0.18
CA MET A 108 -12.79 24.17 0.78
C MET A 108 -12.30 23.69 2.16
N LYS A 109 -12.74 22.49 2.61
CA LYS A 109 -12.24 21.85 3.85
C LYS A 109 -10.72 21.65 3.80
N VAL A 110 -10.18 21.11 2.70
CA VAL A 110 -8.73 20.88 2.57
C VAL A 110 -7.97 22.20 2.55
N LEU A 111 -8.45 23.18 1.78
CA LEU A 111 -7.83 24.51 1.71
C LEU A 111 -7.77 25.19 3.09
N TRP A 112 -8.84 25.15 3.87
CA TRP A 112 -8.83 25.67 5.25
C TRP A 112 -7.84 24.95 6.17
N GLN A 113 -7.69 23.62 6.01
CA GLN A 113 -6.69 22.87 6.76
C GLN A 113 -5.25 23.24 6.37
N ARG A 114 -4.97 23.54 5.10
CA ARG A 114 -3.66 24.04 4.67
C ARG A 114 -3.37 25.42 5.27
N LEU A 115 -4.35 26.33 5.20
CA LEU A 115 -4.24 27.71 5.72
C LEU A 115 -3.97 27.79 7.22
N GLY A 116 -4.39 26.79 8.00
CA GLY A 116 -4.15 26.73 9.45
C GLY A 116 -2.74 26.25 9.87
N ASN A 117 -1.96 25.63 8.97
CA ASN A 117 -0.69 24.96 9.29
C ASN A 117 0.52 25.77 8.79
N THR A 118 0.67 26.98 9.33
CA THR A 118 1.50 28.06 8.77
C THR A 118 3.00 27.97 9.04
N ASP A 119 3.41 27.16 10.03
CA ASP A 119 4.68 27.26 10.72
C ASP A 119 5.85 26.49 10.07
N ALA A 120 5.58 25.46 9.27
CA ALA A 120 6.61 24.67 8.59
C ALA A 120 6.46 24.56 7.06
N ASN A 121 5.22 24.60 6.53
CA ASN A 121 4.93 24.18 5.16
C ASN A 121 4.45 25.34 4.27
N TRP A 122 5.30 26.35 4.06
CA TRP A 122 4.96 27.54 3.28
C TRP A 122 4.45 27.25 1.86
N ARG A 123 4.85 26.13 1.23
CA ARG A 123 4.37 25.73 -0.10
C ARG A 123 2.91 25.30 -0.11
N HIS A 124 2.42 24.70 0.97
CA HIS A 124 1.00 24.36 1.15
C HIS A 124 0.10 25.61 1.20
N LEU A 125 0.67 26.79 1.49
CA LEU A 125 -0.04 28.08 1.49
C LEU A 125 0.10 28.84 0.17
N TYR A 126 1.20 28.61 -0.55
CA TYR A 126 1.51 29.28 -1.81
C TYR A 126 0.79 28.64 -3.01
N LYS A 127 0.54 27.33 -2.95
CA LYS A 127 -0.22 26.56 -3.94
C LYS A 127 -1.72 26.58 -3.64
#